data_AF-A0A268R4T3-F1
#
_entry.id   AF-A0A268R4T3-F1
#
_cell.length_a   1.000
_cell.length_b   1.000
_cell.length_c   1.000
_cell.angle_alpha   90.00
_cell.angle_beta   90.00
_cell.angle_gamma   90.00
#
_symmetry.space_group_name_H-M   'P 1'
#
loop_
_entity.id
_entity.type
_entity.pdbx_description
1 polymer ?
#
loop_
_entity_poly.entity_id
_entity_poly.type
_entity_poly.pdbx_seq_one_letter_code
_entity_poly.pdbx_strand_id
1 'polypeptide(L)'
;NVAMTDLVLLLGRVQDIENNHYDAKNVDAFFIPKGVAVELYATTLHFAPCKVDEEGFKAVVILPAGTNEPLEKAVEKKSEEDVLL
;
A
#
# COMPACT_ATOMS: atom_id res chain seq x y z
N ASN A 1 1.07 -3.95 -8.10
CA ASN A 1 -0.18 -4.54 -7.56
C ASN A 1 -0.99 -5.14 -8.68
N VAL A 2 -1.56 -6.33 -8.48
CA VAL A 2 -2.51 -6.97 -9.42
C VAL A 2 -3.83 -7.19 -8.70
N ALA A 3 -4.91 -6.61 -9.22
CA ALA A 3 -6.23 -6.73 -8.64
C ALA A 3 -6.84 -8.11 -8.96
N MET A 4 -7.09 -8.93 -7.94
CA MET A 4 -7.74 -10.25 -8.09
C MET A 4 -9.26 -10.17 -7.88
N THR A 5 -9.71 -9.06 -7.29
CA THR A 5 -11.09 -8.57 -7.24
C THR A 5 -11.07 -7.10 -7.65
N ASP A 6 -12.23 -6.53 -7.96
CA ASP A 6 -12.34 -5.07 -8.07
C ASP A 6 -11.95 -4.43 -6.74
N LEU A 7 -11.19 -3.33 -6.80
CA LEU A 7 -10.73 -2.60 -5.62
C LEU A 7 -10.58 -1.11 -5.94
N VAL A 8 -10.57 -0.28 -4.90
CA VAL A 8 -10.22 1.14 -5.02
C VAL A 8 -8.87 1.38 -4.35
N LEU A 9 -7.99 2.10 -5.03
CA LEU A 9 -6.75 2.63 -4.44
C LEU A 9 -6.92 4.11 -4.13
N LEU A 10 -6.60 4.48 -2.89
CA LEU A 10 -6.47 5.86 -2.46
C LEU A 10 -5.00 6.25 -2.56
N LEU A 11 -4.67 7.14 -3.49
CA LEU A 11 -3.30 7.48 -3.86
C LEU A 11 -3.01 8.95 -3.62
N GLY A 12 -1.79 9.24 -3.19
CA GLY A 12 -1.25 10.58 -3.03
C GLY A 12 0.16 10.69 -3.59
N ARG A 13 0.69 11.91 -3.66
CA ARG A 13 2.05 12.16 -4.17
C ARG A 13 2.95 12.60 -3.04
N VAL A 14 4.12 11.99 -2.90
CA VAL A 14 5.10 12.38 -1.87
C VAL A 14 5.46 13.88 -1.94
N GLN A 15 5.40 14.49 -3.13
CA GLN A 15 5.68 15.90 -3.35
C GLN A 15 4.66 16.86 -2.71
N ASP A 16 3.47 16.39 -2.37
CA ASP A 16 2.43 17.22 -1.75
C ASP A 16 2.51 17.18 -0.20
N ILE A 17 3.55 16.56 0.37
CA ILE A 17 3.84 16.62 1.80
C ILE A 17 4.42 18.00 2.14
N GLU A 18 3.79 18.70 3.09
CA GLU A 18 4.24 19.99 3.60
C GLU A 18 4.42 19.92 5.11
N ASN A 19 5.56 20.38 5.63
CA ASN A 19 5.86 20.40 7.06
C ASN A 19 5.63 19.04 7.77
N ASN A 20 6.02 17.94 7.10
CA ASN A 20 5.82 16.56 7.56
C ASN A 20 4.34 16.18 7.78
N HIS A 21 3.43 16.84 7.05
CA HIS A 21 2.01 16.58 7.05
C HIS A 21 1.50 16.40 5.61
N TYR A 22 0.54 15.50 5.40
CA TYR A 22 -0.12 15.29 4.12
C TYR A 22 -1.60 15.64 4.23
N ASP A 23 -2.07 16.56 3.40
CA ASP A 23 -3.48 16.95 3.38
C ASP A 23 -4.31 15.91 2.62
N ALA A 24 -5.30 15.32 3.31
CA ALA A 24 -6.18 14.31 2.73
C ALA A 24 -6.96 14.80 1.50
N LYS A 25 -7.12 16.12 1.30
CA LYS A 25 -7.74 16.68 0.09
C LYS A 25 -6.94 16.39 -1.19
N ASN A 26 -5.64 16.09 -1.05
CA ASN A 26 -4.73 15.77 -2.16
C ASN A 26 -4.73 14.26 -2.47
N VAL A 27 -5.65 13.48 -1.90
CA VAL A 27 -5.79 12.05 -2.21
C VAL A 27 -6.81 11.87 -3.33
N ASP A 28 -6.43 11.10 -4.35
CA ASP A 28 -7.32 10.68 -5.42
C ASP A 28 -7.69 9.21 -5.28
N ALA A 29 -8.93 8.88 -5.63
CA ALA A 29 -9.45 7.52 -5.62
C ALA A 29 -9.45 6.93 -7.05
N PHE A 30 -8.85 5.75 -7.21
CA PHE A 30 -8.79 5.04 -8.49
C PHE A 30 -9.47 3.69 -8.37
N PHE A 31 -10.53 3.49 -9.16
CA PHE A 31 -11.13 2.17 -9.33
C PHE A 31 -10.26 1.30 -10.22
N ILE A 32 -9.84 0.14 -9.70
CA ILE A 32 -9.01 -0.83 -10.41
C ILE A 32 -9.86 -2.09 -10.65
N PRO A 33 -10.24 -2.37 -11.90
CA PRO A 33 -10.97 -3.58 -12.24
C PRO A 33 -10.14 -4.86 -11.96
N LYS A 34 -10.83 -5.95 -11.64
CA LYS A 34 -10.26 -7.29 -11.55
C LYS A 34 -9.46 -7.62 -12.81
N GLY A 35 -8.28 -8.19 -12.60
CA GLY A 35 -7.34 -8.58 -13.64
C GLY A 35 -6.39 -7.46 -14.08
N VAL A 36 -6.58 -6.22 -13.58
CA VAL A 36 -5.70 -5.11 -13.93
C VAL A 36 -4.48 -5.09 -13.02
N ALA A 37 -3.31 -4.97 -13.64
CA ALA A 37 -2.06 -4.69 -12.95
C ALA A 37 -1.76 -3.19 -12.98
N VAL A 38 -1.35 -2.66 -11.83
CA VAL A 38 -0.87 -1.28 -11.68
C VAL A 38 0.50 -1.28 -11.01
N GLU A 39 1.39 -0.46 -11.53
CA GLU A 39 2.66 -0.13 -10.88
C GLU A 39 2.45 1.09 -9.99
N LEU A 40 2.90 1.01 -8.74
CA LEU A 40 2.97 2.17 -7.85
C LEU A 40 4.44 2.60 -7.79
N TYR A 41 4.73 3.82 -8.20
CA TYR A 41 6.08 4.36 -8.11
C TYR A 41 6.45 4.67 -6.66
N ALA A 42 7.74 4.66 -6.34
CA ALA A 42 8.23 4.96 -4.99
C ALA A 42 7.80 6.35 -4.46
N THR A 43 7.40 7.26 -5.34
CA THR A 43 6.88 8.60 -5.00
C THR A 43 5.36 8.64 -4.80
N THR A 44 4.68 7.49 -4.82
CA THR A 44 3.24 7.37 -4.60
C THR A 44 2.98 6.94 -3.16
N LEU A 45 2.25 7.77 -2.42
CA LEU A 45 1.65 7.39 -1.14
C LEU A 45 0.39 6.58 -1.41
N HIS A 46 0.09 5.60 -0.56
CA HIS A 46 -1.16 4.85 -0.65
C HIS A 46 -1.66 4.43 0.74
N PHE A 47 -2.98 4.35 0.88
CA PHE A 47 -3.61 3.62 1.98
C PHE A 47 -3.76 2.14 1.65
N ALA A 48 -4.27 1.36 2.61
CA ALA A 48 -4.74 0.01 2.33
C ALA A 48 -5.83 0.06 1.26
N PRO A 49 -5.85 -0.87 0.28
CA PRO A 49 -6.89 -0.92 -0.73
C PRO A 49 -8.29 -0.99 -0.10
N CYS A 50 -9.25 -0.32 -0.71
CA CYS A 50 -10.65 -0.37 -0.29
C CYS A 50 -11.38 -1.48 -1.05
N LYS A 51 -12.12 -2.30 -0.32
CA LYS A 51 -13.06 -3.27 -0.91
C LYS A 51 -14.20 -2.54 -1.61
N VAL A 52 -14.64 -3.07 -2.74
CA VAL A 52 -15.83 -2.59 -3.47
C VAL A 52 -17.05 -3.48 -3.17
N ASP A 53 -16.80 -4.70 -2.73
CA ASP A 53 -17.82 -5.69 -2.35
C ASP A 53 -17.71 -6.07 -0.86
N GLU A 54 -18.78 -6.58 -0.26
CA GLU A 54 -18.79 -6.99 1.15
C GLU A 54 -17.82 -8.14 1.45
N GLU A 55 -17.61 -9.05 0.48
CA GLU A 55 -16.71 -10.21 0.58
C GLU A 55 -15.24 -9.84 0.80
N GLY A 56 -14.88 -8.56 0.57
CA GLY A 56 -13.52 -8.05 0.77
C GLY A 56 -12.82 -7.73 -0.55
N PHE A 57 -11.49 -7.68 -0.50
CA PHE A 57 -10.66 -7.54 -1.69
C PHE A 57 -9.52 -8.56 -1.69
N LYS A 58 -9.03 -8.88 -2.89
CA LYS A 58 -7.80 -9.66 -3.06
C LYS A 58 -6.88 -8.94 -4.02
N ALA A 59 -5.63 -8.77 -3.63
CA ALA A 59 -4.58 -8.21 -4.47
C ALA A 59 -3.31 -9.03 -4.34
N VAL A 60 -2.59 -9.20 -5.46
CA VAL A 60 -1.23 -9.72 -5.44
C VAL A 60 -0.26 -8.54 -5.43
N VAL A 61 0.66 -8.55 -4.46
CA VAL A 61 1.73 -7.56 -4.36
C VAL A 61 2.97 -8.13 -5.02
N ILE A 62 3.55 -7.36 -5.95
CA ILE A 62 4.78 -7.71 -6.65
C ILE A 62 5.82 -6.70 -6.19
N LEU A 63 6.95 -7.19 -5.68
CA LEU A 63 8.03 -6.38 -5.14
C LEU A 63 9.36 -6.82 -5.77
N PRO A 64 10.38 -5.96 -5.78
CA PRO A 64 11.75 -6.37 -6.08
C PRO A 64 12.16 -7.56 -5.20
N ALA A 65 12.93 -8.49 -5.77
CA ALA A 65 13.52 -9.61 -5.03
C ALA A 65 14.31 -9.09 -3.83
N GLY A 66 14.19 -9.75 -2.67
CA GLY A 66 14.81 -9.33 -1.41
C GLY A 66 13.97 -8.38 -0.54
N THR A 67 12.83 -7.87 -1.01
CA THR A 67 12.06 -6.85 -0.24
C THR A 67 11.44 -7.41 1.04
N ASN A 68 10.85 -8.62 0.97
CA ASN A 68 10.17 -9.27 2.10
C ASN A 68 10.88 -10.57 2.52
N GLU A 69 12.21 -10.62 2.37
CA GLU A 69 12.98 -11.77 2.86
C GLU A 69 13.15 -11.69 4.38
N PRO A 70 13.35 -12.84 5.05
CA PRO A 70 13.64 -12.86 6.48
C PRO A 70 14.86 -11.98 6.80
N LEU A 71 14.76 -11.19 7.85
CA LEU A 71 15.90 -10.41 8.34
C LEU A 71 17.00 -11.36 8.84
N GLU A 72 18.25 -11.09 8.47
CA GLU A 72 19.40 -11.90 8.92
C GLU A 72 19.62 -11.84 10.44
N LYS A 73 19.18 -10.75 11.07
CA LYS A 73 19.26 -10.52 12.51
C LYS A 73 17.91 -10.06 13.02
N ALA A 74 17.51 -10.58 14.18
CA ALA A 74 16.32 -10.11 14.87
C ALA A 74 16.46 -8.61 15.21
N VAL A 75 15.39 -7.86 15.00
CA VAL A 75 15.31 -6.46 15.42
C VAL A 75 15.01 -6.43 16.92
N GLU A 76 15.68 -5.52 17.64
CA GLU A 76 15.32 -5.26 19.03
C GLU A 76 13.91 -4.70 19.09
N LYS A 77 13.03 -5.36 19.85
CA LYS A 77 11.65 -4.89 20.06
C LYS A 77 11.67 -3.64 20.94
N LYS A 78 11.23 -2.52 20.40
CA LYS A 78 11.17 -1.21 21.08
C LYS A 78 9.75 -0.85 21.53
N SER A 79 8.74 -1.51 20.97
CA SER A 79 7.33 -1.29 21.24
C SER A 79 6.52 -2.60 21.19
N GLU A 80 5.27 -2.56 21.66
CA GLU A 80 4.34 -3.70 21.55
C GLU A 80 3.96 -4.00 20.09
N GLU A 81 4.02 -3.00 19.21
CA GLU A 81 3.76 -3.18 17.77
C GLU A 81 4.84 -4.01 17.08
N ASP A 82 6.08 -3.99 17.60
CA ASP A 82 7.20 -4.78 17.06
C ASP A 82 7.04 -6.30 17.27
N VAL A 83 5.97 -6.75 17.93
CA VAL A 83 5.61 -8.18 18.01
C VAL A 83 5.15 -8.72 16.65
N LEU A 84 4.71 -7.85 15.74
CA LEU A 84 4.22 -8.21 14.41
C LEU A 84 5.35 -8.32 13.35
N LEU A 85 6.58 -7.96 13.70
CA LEU A 85 7.79 -8.03 12.86
C LEU A 85 8.52 -9.37 13.05
#